data_AF-A0A847YTH4-F1
#
_entry.id   AF-A0A847YTH4-F1
#
_cell.length_a   1.000
_cell.length_b   1.000
_cell.length_c   1.000
_cell.angle_alpha   90.00
_cell.angle_beta   90.00
_cell.angle_gamma   90.00
#
_symmetry.space_group_name_H-M   'P 1'
#
loop_
_entity.id
_entity.type
_entity.pdbx_description
1 polymer ?
#
loop_
_entity_poly.entity_id
_entity_poly.type
_entity_poly.pdbx_seq_one_letter_code
_entity_poly.pdbx_strand_id
1 'polypeptide(L)'
;MKYEIKEDEWRLIIECYQRVIQKLSPISRSIVSDTLAKIEVDRSLINSEQANAIICLLLADIEDEKEFLEESPKAKRTEIKQNDNNYLHDIITLLNSIRLFFQYYELSPTKNNLTNQHWRS
;
A
#
# COMPACT_ATOMS: atom_id res chain seq x y z
N MET A 1 4.71 14.77 9.93
CA MET A 1 4.46 13.47 10.58
C MET A 1 4.89 12.39 9.59
N LYS A 2 5.48 11.29 10.08
CA LYS A 2 6.14 10.26 9.28
C LYS A 2 5.62 8.89 9.73
N TYR A 3 5.30 8.00 8.80
CA TYR A 3 5.05 6.59 9.08
C TYR A 3 6.30 5.80 8.72
N GLU A 4 6.89 5.11 9.69
CA GLU A 4 8.07 4.27 9.50
C GLU A 4 7.62 2.85 9.18
N ILE A 5 8.02 2.36 8.00
CA ILE A 5 7.71 1.02 7.52
C ILE A 5 8.72 0.06 8.16
N LYS A 6 8.21 -0.93 8.90
CA LYS A 6 9.05 -1.97 9.52
C LYS A 6 9.66 -2.88 8.45
N GLU A 7 10.73 -3.60 8.79
CA GLU A 7 11.38 -4.55 7.88
C GLU A 7 10.38 -5.57 7.29
N ASP A 8 9.52 -6.15 8.12
CA ASP A 8 8.55 -7.15 7.67
C ASP A 8 7.45 -6.54 6.79
N GLU A 9 7.01 -5.31 7.12
CA GLU A 9 6.06 -4.54 6.30
C GLU A 9 6.67 -4.16 4.94
N TRP A 10 7.97 -3.83 4.92
CA TRP A 10 8.71 -3.51 3.71
C TRP A 10 8.81 -4.72 2.79
N ARG A 11 9.16 -5.89 3.34
CA ARG A 11 9.18 -7.15 2.58
C ARG A 11 7.82 -7.46 1.98
N LEU A 12 6.77 -7.32 2.78
CA LEU A 12 5.39 -7.54 2.34
C LEU A 12 5.02 -6.63 1.16
N ILE A 13 5.35 -5.34 1.23
CA ILE A 13 5.11 -4.38 0.15
C ILE A 13 5.83 -4.78 -1.15
N ILE A 14 7.11 -5.19 -1.04
CA ILE A 14 7.90 -5.60 -2.21
C ILE A 14 7.36 -6.90 -2.82
N GLU A 15 6.95 -7.86 -1.99
CA GLU A 15 6.32 -9.10 -2.46
C GLU A 15 4.98 -8.85 -3.16
N CYS A 16 4.15 -7.94 -2.62
CA CYS A 16 2.91 -7.49 -3.29
C CYS A 16 3.26 -6.87 -4.66
N TYR A 17 4.23 -5.97 -4.70
CA TYR A 17 4.65 -5.32 -5.95
C TYR A 17 5.05 -6.34 -7.01
N GLN A 18 5.88 -7.31 -6.66
CA GLN A 18 6.34 -8.35 -7.60
C GLN A 18 5.19 -9.20 -8.16
N ARG A 19 4.16 -9.48 -7.35
CA ARG A 19 2.97 -10.24 -7.78
C ARG A 19 2.10 -9.47 -8.76
N VAL A 20 1.80 -8.20 -8.46
CA VAL A 20 0.80 -7.45 -9.24
C VAL A 20 1.38 -6.55 -10.33
N ILE A 21 2.70 -6.33 -10.38
CA ILE A 21 3.35 -5.37 -11.30
C ILE A 21 2.92 -5.54 -12.76
N GLN A 22 2.76 -6.77 -13.24
CA GLN A 22 2.41 -7.05 -14.63
C GLN A 22 0.96 -6.70 -14.97
N LYS A 23 0.08 -6.69 -13.96
CA LYS A 23 -1.36 -6.40 -14.08
C LYS A 23 -1.67 -4.91 -13.92
N LEU A 24 -0.80 -4.18 -13.22
CA LEU A 24 -0.91 -2.72 -13.10
C LEU A 24 -0.81 -2.04 -14.47
N SER A 25 -1.63 -1.00 -14.67
CA SER A 25 -1.50 -0.11 -15.82
C SER A 25 -0.11 0.52 -15.87
N PRO A 26 0.41 0.92 -17.05
CA PRO A 26 1.73 1.57 -17.15
C PRO A 26 1.87 2.80 -16.23
N ILE A 27 0.79 3.58 -16.09
CA ILE A 27 0.76 4.76 -15.23
C ILE A 27 0.86 4.36 -13.75
N SER A 28 0.00 3.42 -13.32
CA SER A 28 0.00 2.92 -11.94
C SER A 28 1.35 2.30 -11.57
N ARG A 29 1.94 1.53 -12.50
CA ARG A 29 3.26 0.91 -12.33
C ARG A 29 4.35 1.95 -12.13
N SER A 30 4.37 3.02 -12.94
CA SER A 30 5.34 4.12 -12.78
C SER A 30 5.20 4.78 -11.42
N ILE A 31 3.97 5.16 -11.03
CA ILE A 31 3.70 5.84 -9.75
C ILE A 31 4.18 4.98 -8.57
N VAL A 32 3.85 3.70 -8.57
CA VAL A 32 4.25 2.78 -7.49
C VAL A 32 5.76 2.57 -7.51
N SER A 33 6.37 2.35 -8.67
CA SER A 33 7.83 2.18 -8.81
C SER A 33 8.59 3.41 -8.30
N ASP A 34 8.18 4.60 -8.71
CA ASP A 34 8.79 5.86 -8.29
C ASP A 34 8.60 6.10 -6.80
N THR A 35 7.46 5.71 -6.26
CA THR A 35 7.18 5.78 -4.82
C THR A 35 8.10 4.84 -4.04
N LEU A 36 8.22 3.59 -4.47
CA LEU A 36 9.10 2.60 -3.85
C LEU A 36 10.56 3.05 -3.87
N ALA A 37 11.05 3.55 -5.02
CA ALA A 37 12.41 4.07 -5.14
C ALA A 37 12.67 5.26 -4.19
N LYS A 38 11.70 6.15 -4.01
CA LYS A 38 11.82 7.30 -3.09
C LYS A 38 11.87 6.90 -1.62
N ILE A 39 11.23 5.78 -1.26
CA ILE A 39 11.16 5.32 0.13
C ILE A 39 12.09 4.14 0.42
N GLU A 40 12.83 3.62 -0.55
CA GLU A 40 13.71 2.46 -0.39
C GLU A 40 14.78 2.65 0.68
N VAL A 41 15.36 3.86 0.74
CA VAL A 41 16.48 4.19 1.63
C VAL A 41 15.99 4.37 3.07
N ASP A 42 14.97 5.19 3.28
CA ASP A 42 14.51 5.58 4.62
C ASP A 42 13.28 4.80 5.10
N ARG A 43 12.67 4.00 4.23
CA ARG A 43 11.48 3.17 4.45
C ARG A 43 10.37 3.88 5.19
N SER A 44 10.00 5.03 4.65
CA SER A 44 9.16 5.97 5.36
C SER A 44 8.22 6.72 4.46
N LEU A 45 6.95 6.76 4.86
CA LEU A 45 5.90 7.53 4.19
C LEU A 45 5.78 8.89 4.88
N ILE A 46 5.91 9.95 4.10
CA ILE A 46 5.92 11.34 4.59
C ILE A 46 4.74 12.17 4.06
N ASN A 47 4.02 11.67 3.06
CA ASN A 47 2.88 12.37 2.48
C ASN A 47 1.76 11.42 2.04
N SER A 48 0.61 12.01 1.71
CA SER A 48 -0.60 11.30 1.27
C SER A 48 -0.43 10.59 -0.07
N GLU A 49 0.38 11.10 -1.00
CA GLU A 49 0.58 10.48 -2.31
C GLU A 49 1.30 9.14 -2.20
N GLN A 50 2.37 9.09 -1.41
CA GLN A 50 3.11 7.86 -1.12
C GLN A 50 2.21 6.84 -0.42
N ALA A 51 1.47 7.27 0.61
CA ALA A 51 0.54 6.40 1.32
C ALA A 51 -0.56 5.85 0.41
N ASN A 52 -1.14 6.69 -0.47
CA ASN A 52 -2.14 6.27 -1.43
C ASN A 52 -1.59 5.25 -2.45
N ALA A 53 -0.37 5.48 -2.97
CA ALA A 53 0.27 4.55 -3.90
C ALA A 53 0.48 3.17 -3.28
N ILE A 54 0.94 3.11 -2.01
CA ILE A 54 1.11 1.84 -1.29
C ILE A 54 -0.24 1.19 -0.98
N ILE A 55 -1.26 1.94 -0.56
CA ILE A 55 -2.61 1.39 -0.34
C ILE A 55 -3.17 0.78 -1.63
N CYS A 56 -3.07 1.49 -2.76
CA CYS A 56 -3.54 0.98 -4.05
C CYS A 56 -2.81 -0.31 -4.45
N LEU A 57 -1.50 -0.37 -4.22
CA LEU A 57 -0.71 -1.57 -4.47
C LEU A 57 -1.21 -2.77 -3.64
N LEU A 58 -1.38 -2.59 -2.32
CA LEU A 58 -1.82 -3.64 -1.41
C LEU A 58 -3.26 -4.11 -1.72
N LEU A 59 -4.14 -3.19 -2.12
CA LEU A 59 -5.50 -3.55 -2.53
C LEU A 59 -5.52 -4.38 -3.81
N ALA A 60 -4.67 -4.05 -4.79
CA ALA A 60 -4.57 -4.80 -6.04
C ALA A 60 -4.14 -6.26 -5.79
N ASP A 61 -3.27 -6.51 -4.80
CA ASP A 61 -2.84 -7.87 -4.45
C ASP A 61 -3.95 -8.65 -3.74
N ILE A 62 -4.74 -8.01 -2.88
CA ILE A 62 -5.92 -8.63 -2.23
C ILE A 62 -7.00 -8.99 -3.26
N GLU A 63 -7.27 -8.11 -4.22
CA GLU A 63 -8.24 -8.38 -5.29
C GLU A 63 -7.79 -9.59 -6.12
N ASP A 64 -6.50 -9.67 -6.45
CA ASP A 64 -5.93 -10.80 -7.18
C ASP A 64 -5.98 -12.10 -6.37
N GLU A 65 -5.76 -12.04 -5.05
CA GLU A 65 -5.84 -13.23 -4.19
C GLU A 65 -7.28 -13.75 -4.06
N LYS A 66 -8.27 -12.85 -4.00
CA LYS A 66 -9.69 -13.25 -4.03
C LYS A 66 -10.08 -13.86 -5.37
N GLU A 67 -9.65 -13.26 -6.48
CA GLU A 67 -9.87 -13.80 -7.83
C GLU A 67 -9.17 -15.17 -7.98
N PHE A 68 -7.93 -15.30 -7.51
CA PHE A 68 -7.18 -16.57 -7.51
C PHE A 68 -7.84 -17.68 -6.68
N LEU A 69 -8.40 -17.35 -5.52
CA LEU A 69 -9.13 -18.28 -4.65
C LEU A 69 -10.50 -18.66 -5.20
N GLU A 70 -11.19 -17.75 -5.90
CA GLU A 70 -12.52 -17.99 -6.50
C GLU A 70 -12.44 -18.67 -7.88
N GLU A 71 -11.43 -18.39 -8.70
CA GLU A 71 -11.23 -18.97 -10.04
C GLU A 71 -10.56 -20.35 -10.04
N SER A 72 -10.26 -20.92 -8.87
CA SER A 72 -9.69 -22.27 -8.76
C SER A 72 -10.71 -23.34 -8.31
N PRO A 73 -11.70 -23.75 -9.13
CA PRO A 73 -12.53 -24.93 -8.82
C PRO A 73 -11.79 -26.26 -9.05
N LYS A 74 -10.49 -26.27 -9.40
CA LYS A 74 -9.71 -27.48 -9.67
C LYS A 74 -8.28 -27.50 -9.13
N ALA A 75 -7.78 -26.42 -8.53
CA ALA A 75 -6.52 -26.46 -7.80
C ALA A 75 -6.77 -27.14 -6.45
N LYS A 76 -6.67 -28.46 -6.48
CA LYS A 76 -6.32 -29.34 -5.37
C LYS A 76 -6.07 -28.59 -4.05
N ARG A 77 -7.00 -28.78 -3.11
CA ARG A 77 -6.79 -28.69 -1.65
C ARG A 77 -5.64 -29.63 -1.24
N THR A 78 -4.43 -29.31 -1.64
CA THR A 78 -3.23 -30.03 -1.25
C THR A 78 -2.37 -29.02 -0.52
N GLU A 79 -2.58 -28.99 0.79
CA GLU A 79 -1.61 -28.49 1.75
C GLU A 79 -1.16 -27.02 1.59
N ILE A 80 -2.10 -26.09 1.43
CA ILE A 80 -1.93 -24.75 2.00
C ILE A 80 -2.09 -24.91 3.53
N LYS A 81 -1.06 -25.48 4.15
CA LYS A 81 -0.94 -25.59 5.61
C LYS A 81 -0.57 -24.20 6.14
N GLN A 82 -1.55 -23.52 6.72
CA GLN A 82 -1.41 -22.58 7.84
C GLN A 82 -0.56 -21.29 7.66
N ASN A 83 0.01 -20.99 6.49
CA ASN A 83 0.82 -19.77 6.30
C ASN A 83 0.08 -18.59 5.63
N ASP A 84 -0.88 -18.85 4.73
CA ASP A 84 -1.58 -17.78 3.98
C ASP A 84 -2.56 -16.97 4.83
N ASN A 85 -3.01 -17.52 5.97
CA ASN A 85 -3.88 -16.80 6.89
C ASN A 85 -3.17 -15.65 7.62
N ASN A 86 -1.83 -15.72 7.74
CA ASN A 86 -1.02 -14.62 8.26
C ASN A 86 -0.78 -13.57 7.17
N TYR A 87 -0.48 -13.99 5.95
CA TYR A 87 -0.19 -13.06 4.84
C TYR A 87 -1.32 -12.04 4.61
N LEU A 88 -2.55 -12.50 4.40
CA LEU A 88 -3.71 -11.63 4.21
C LEU A 88 -3.98 -10.77 5.45
N HIS A 89 -3.82 -11.34 6.65
CA HIS A 89 -4.01 -10.61 7.90
C HIS A 89 -2.96 -9.49 8.07
N ASP A 90 -1.71 -9.75 7.70
CA ASP A 90 -0.60 -8.82 7.76
C ASP A 90 -0.81 -7.67 6.77
N ILE A 91 -1.26 -7.95 5.53
CA ILE A 91 -1.62 -6.90 4.57
C ILE A 91 -2.76 -6.04 5.11
N ILE A 92 -3.85 -6.65 5.60
CA ILE A 92 -5.00 -5.92 6.12
C ILE A 92 -4.60 -5.03 7.30
N THR A 93 -3.73 -5.54 8.18
CA THR A 93 -3.20 -4.80 9.32
C THR A 93 -2.37 -3.61 8.87
N LEU A 94 -1.42 -3.83 7.95
CA LEU A 94 -0.59 -2.77 7.37
C LEU A 94 -1.45 -1.70 6.67
N LEU A 95 -2.43 -2.12 5.88
CA LEU A 95 -3.34 -1.23 5.17
C LEU A 95 -4.14 -0.35 6.15
N ASN A 96 -4.60 -0.90 7.28
CA ASN A 96 -5.25 -0.11 8.32
C ASN A 96 -4.31 0.91 8.96
N SER A 97 -3.06 0.53 9.25
CA SER A 97 -2.04 1.45 9.78
C SER A 97 -1.75 2.61 8.83
N ILE A 98 -1.58 2.33 7.54
CA ILE A 98 -1.33 3.36 6.52
C ILE A 98 -2.57 4.25 6.31
N ARG A 99 -3.78 3.68 6.33
CA ARG A 99 -5.03 4.47 6.25
C ARG A 99 -5.19 5.44 7.40
N LEU A 100 -4.88 5.01 8.63
CA LEU A 100 -4.89 5.90 9.79
C LEU A 100 -3.90 7.06 9.57
N PHE A 101 -2.67 6.76 9.14
CA PHE A 101 -1.70 7.81 8.78
C PHE A 101 -2.25 8.79 7.73
N PHE A 102 -2.86 8.27 6.66
CA PHE A 102 -3.45 9.07 5.59
C PHE A 102 -4.56 10.00 6.13
N GLN A 103 -5.49 9.47 6.93
CA GLN A 103 -6.56 10.25 7.56
C GLN A 103 -6.01 11.34 8.49
N TYR A 104 -5.01 11.03 9.32
CA TYR A 104 -4.36 12.03 10.16
C TYR A 104 -3.66 13.10 9.33
N TYR A 105 -3.03 12.74 8.21
CA TYR A 105 -2.36 13.69 7.33
C TYR A 105 -3.37 14.63 6.65
N GLU A 106 -4.50 14.11 6.16
CA GLU A 106 -5.55 14.93 5.54
C GLU A 106 -6.30 15.82 6.53
N LEU A 107 -6.50 15.35 7.75
CA LEU A 107 -7.15 16.12 8.83
C LEU A 107 -6.18 17.09 9.52
N SER A 108 -4.87 17.00 9.27
CA SER A 108 -3.89 17.86 9.91
C SER A 108 -4.01 19.31 9.43
N PRO A 109 -4.04 20.31 10.35
CA PRO A 109 -4.21 21.73 10.00
C PRO A 109 -3.04 22.29 9.18
N THR A 110 -1.94 21.57 9.05
CA THR A 110 -0.80 21.90 8.18
C THR A 110 -1.18 22.01 6.69
N LYS A 111 -2.22 21.31 6.22
CA LYS A 111 -2.71 21.45 4.83
C LYS A 111 -3.64 22.67 4.66
N ASN A 112 -4.38 23.05 5.71
CA ASN A 112 -5.35 24.17 5.66
C ASN A 112 -4.72 25.57 5.83
N ASN A 113 -3.43 25.66 6.18
CA ASN A 113 -2.74 26.94 6.36
C ASN A 113 -1.95 27.43 5.13
N LEU A 114 -1.87 26.65 4.05
CA LEU A 114 -1.24 27.10 2.79
C LEU A 114 -2.24 27.63 1.75
N THR A 115 -3.54 27.51 1.98
CA THR A 115 -4.59 28.01 1.08
C THR A 115 -5.24 29.33 1.52
N ASN A 116 -4.89 29.86 2.70
CA ASN A 116 -5.49 31.09 3.25
C ASN A 116 -4.57 32.33 3.28
N GLN A 117 -3.42 32.32 2.60
CA GLN A 117 -2.52 33.50 2.52
C GLN A 117 -2.47 34.20 1.15
N HIS A 118 -3.49 34.05 0.29
CA HIS A 118 -3.48 34.73 -1.02
C HIS A 118 -4.68 35.62 -1.36
N TRP A 119 -5.47 36.05 -0.37
CA TRP A 119 -6.62 36.96 -0.63
C TRP A 119 -6.81 38.07 0.39
N ARG A 120 -5.73 38.70 0.87
CA ARG A 120 -5.83 40.03 1.49
C ARG A 120 -4.63 40.90 1.12
N SER A 121 -4.74 41.56 -0.02
CA SER A 121 -4.13 42.86 -0.32
C SER A 121 -5.02 43.58 -1.31
#